data_AF-A0A7Y4YDJ7-F1
#
_entry.id   AF-A0A7Y4YDJ7-F1
#
_cell.length_a   1.000
_cell.length_b   1.000
_cell.length_c   1.000
_cell.angle_alpha   90.00
_cell.angle_beta   90.00
_cell.angle_gamma   90.00
#
_symmetry.space_group_name_H-M   'P 1'
#
loop_
_entity.id
_entity.type
_entity.pdbx_description
1 polymer ?
#
loop_
_entity_poly.entity_id
_entity_poly.type
_entity_poly.pdbx_seq_one_letter_code
_entity_poly.pdbx_strand_id
1 'polypeptide(L)'
;MKKLLLGMVISCFALASQAQIKVKDKAVITLPTLQPCEQCKEQIEFFISKTDGVISVKVDLKRKTATIAWLTDRTNKEYLKTAIANLGFAADDIEAEEFAYKRLPACCKKPVEAPKPATPKG
;
A
#
# COMPACT_ATOMS: atom_id res chain seq x y z
N MET A 1 24.05 -7.11 55.51
CA MET A 1 24.52 -6.16 54.46
C MET A 1 24.69 -6.77 53.06
N LYS A 2 24.79 -8.09 52.88
CA LYS A 2 24.83 -8.73 51.54
C LYS A 2 23.48 -8.73 50.80
N LYS A 3 22.36 -8.82 51.54
CA LYS A 3 20.99 -8.90 50.97
C LYS A 3 20.43 -7.54 50.52
N LEU A 4 21.09 -6.44 50.86
CA LEU A 4 20.70 -5.09 50.45
C LEU A 4 21.34 -4.67 49.12
N LEU A 5 22.47 -5.28 48.75
CA LEU A 5 23.15 -5.06 47.46
C LEU A 5 22.49 -5.82 46.30
N LEU A 6 21.74 -6.90 46.58
CA LEU A 6 21.06 -7.69 45.53
C LEU A 6 19.74 -7.05 45.05
N GLY A 7 19.11 -6.20 45.87
CA GLY A 7 17.83 -5.56 45.54
C GLY A 7 17.96 -4.31 44.67
N MET A 8 19.11 -3.63 44.71
CA MET A 8 19.31 -2.34 44.02
C MET A 8 19.57 -2.48 42.51
N VAL A 9 20.10 -3.62 42.06
CA VAL A 9 20.36 -3.87 40.62
C VAL A 9 19.07 -4.20 39.86
N ILE A 10 18.08 -4.79 40.54
CA ILE A 10 16.79 -5.18 39.94
C ILE A 10 15.89 -3.95 39.66
N SER A 11 16.08 -2.85 40.41
CA SER A 11 15.26 -1.64 40.25
C SER A 11 15.57 -0.82 38.99
N CYS A 12 16.73 -0.99 38.36
CA CYS A 12 17.12 -0.20 37.18
C CYS A 12 16.66 -0.79 35.84
N PHE A 13 16.20 -2.05 35.79
CA PHE A 13 15.77 -2.69 34.54
C PHE A 13 14.32 -2.33 34.14
N ALA A 14 13.58 -1.62 34.99
CA ALA A 14 12.18 -1.26 34.75
C ALA A 14 11.97 -0.01 33.87
N LEU A 15 13.01 0.74 33.51
CA LEU A 15 12.89 2.00 32.76
C LEU A 15 13.22 1.90 31.26
N ALA A 16 13.55 0.72 30.74
CA ALA A 16 13.91 0.55 29.32
C ALA A 16 12.72 0.22 28.39
N SER A 17 11.48 0.26 28.87
CA SER A 17 10.30 -0.04 28.05
C SER A 17 9.67 1.23 27.44
N GLN A 18 10.47 1.99 26.67
CA GLN A 18 9.91 2.91 25.68
C GLN A 18 9.49 2.04 24.48
N ALA A 19 8.28 1.48 24.56
CA ALA A 19 7.65 0.79 23.45
C ALA A 19 7.60 1.75 22.25
N GLN A 20 8.33 1.41 21.20
CA GLN A 20 8.57 2.24 20.03
C GLN A 20 7.22 2.69 19.44
N ILE A 21 6.92 3.99 19.50
CA ILE A 21 5.76 4.59 18.84
C ILE A 21 5.99 4.44 17.33
N LYS A 22 5.52 3.33 16.74
CA LYS A 22 5.55 3.17 15.29
C LYS A 22 4.52 4.13 14.71
N VAL A 23 4.99 5.19 14.06
CA VAL A 23 4.13 6.22 13.46
C VAL A 23 3.34 5.59 12.32
N LYS A 24 2.01 5.59 12.46
CA LYS A 24 1.07 5.03 11.49
C LYS A 24 0.45 6.15 10.67
N ASP A 25 0.31 5.93 9.37
CA ASP A 25 -0.41 6.83 8.49
C ASP A 25 -1.41 6.06 7.62
N LYS A 26 -2.37 6.78 7.04
CA LYS A 26 -3.47 6.23 6.26
C LYS A 26 -3.84 7.17 5.12
N ALA A 27 -3.97 6.61 3.93
CA ALA A 27 -4.41 7.35 2.75
C ALA A 27 -5.43 6.56 1.93
N VAL A 28 -6.19 7.32 1.16
CA VAL A 28 -7.05 6.81 0.09
C VAL A 28 -6.33 7.11 -1.22
N ILE A 29 -6.08 6.06 -2.01
CA ILE A 29 -5.47 6.12 -3.33
C ILE A 29 -6.56 5.82 -4.36
N THR A 30 -6.63 6.63 -5.41
CA THR A 30 -7.60 6.49 -6.50
C THR A 30 -7.07 5.51 -7.54
N LEU A 31 -7.93 4.62 -8.03
CA LEU A 31 -7.59 3.55 -8.96
C LEU A 31 -8.40 3.70 -10.26
N PRO A 32 -8.09 4.67 -11.13
CA PRO A 32 -8.92 4.99 -12.29
C PRO A 32 -9.03 3.83 -13.30
N THR A 33 -8.06 2.91 -13.33
CA THR A 33 -8.09 1.73 -14.19
C THR A 33 -8.85 0.55 -13.60
N LEU A 34 -9.19 0.57 -12.31
CA LEU A 34 -9.87 -0.52 -11.65
C LEU A 34 -11.28 -0.72 -12.22
N GLN A 35 -11.51 -1.94 -12.70
CA GLN A 35 -12.82 -2.40 -13.14
C GLN A 35 -13.59 -3.01 -11.95
N PRO A 36 -14.94 -3.02 -11.99
CA PRO A 36 -15.77 -3.63 -10.95
C PRO A 36 -15.69 -5.17 -11.05
N CYS A 37 -14.51 -5.71 -10.73
CA CYS A 37 -14.19 -7.12 -10.83
C CYS A 37 -13.50 -7.57 -9.53
N GLU A 38 -14.10 -8.53 -8.84
CA GLU A 38 -13.62 -9.00 -7.53
C GLU A 38 -12.20 -9.56 -7.62
N GLN A 39 -11.83 -10.23 -8.71
CA GLN A 39 -10.47 -10.75 -8.87
C GLN A 39 -9.41 -9.63 -8.86
N CYS A 40 -9.72 -8.46 -9.43
CA CYS A 40 -8.77 -7.34 -9.47
C CYS A 40 -8.62 -6.70 -8.10
N LYS A 41 -9.74 -6.58 -7.36
CA LYS A 41 -9.76 -6.14 -5.97
C LYS A 41 -8.90 -7.07 -5.10
N GLU A 42 -9.14 -8.38 -5.19
CA GLU A 42 -8.40 -9.39 -4.44
C GLU A 42 -6.91 -9.38 -4.76
N GLN A 43 -6.53 -9.22 -6.03
CA GLN A 43 -5.12 -9.09 -6.39
C GLN A 43 -4.46 -7.88 -5.73
N ILE A 44 -5.08 -6.69 -5.82
CA ILE A 44 -4.52 -5.48 -5.22
C ILE A 44 -4.43 -5.65 -3.69
N GLU A 45 -5.50 -6.11 -3.03
CA GLU A 45 -5.50 -6.34 -1.59
C GLU A 45 -4.43 -7.35 -1.18
N PHE A 46 -4.29 -8.47 -1.91
CA PHE A 46 -3.31 -9.49 -1.63
C PHE A 46 -1.88 -8.97 -1.74
N PHE A 47 -1.48 -8.40 -2.88
CA PHE A 47 -0.10 -7.95 -3.07
C PHE A 47 0.28 -6.77 -2.18
N ILE A 48 -0.62 -5.80 -1.98
CA ILE A 48 -0.35 -4.65 -1.12
C ILE A 48 -0.29 -5.07 0.35
N SER A 49 -1.10 -6.03 0.80
CA SER A 49 -1.01 -6.55 2.17
C SER A 49 0.34 -7.22 2.49
N LYS A 50 1.07 -7.68 1.46
CA LYS A 50 2.40 -8.29 1.58
C LYS A 50 3.55 -7.29 1.54
N THR A 51 3.26 -6.02 1.25
CA THR A 51 4.27 -4.97 1.23
C THR A 51 4.74 -4.67 2.66
N ASP A 52 6.05 -4.60 2.87
CA ASP A 52 6.59 -4.33 4.20
C ASP A 52 6.10 -2.97 4.72
N GLY A 53 5.69 -2.94 5.98
CA GLY A 53 5.10 -1.76 6.61
C GLY A 53 3.60 -1.59 6.39
N VAL A 54 2.94 -2.34 5.50
CA VAL A 54 1.48 -2.25 5.36
C VAL A 54 0.79 -2.95 6.55
N ILE A 55 -0.17 -2.24 7.15
CA ILE A 55 -0.99 -2.74 8.26
C ILE A 55 -2.30 -3.30 7.73
N SER A 56 -2.94 -2.57 6.82
CA SER A 56 -4.19 -2.98 6.20
C SER A 56 -4.39 -2.30 4.85
N VAL A 57 -5.12 -2.99 3.97
CA VAL A 57 -5.56 -2.49 2.68
C VAL A 57 -7.01 -2.91 2.48
N LYS A 58 -7.82 -1.98 1.97
CA LYS A 58 -9.20 -2.23 1.60
C LYS A 58 -9.51 -1.52 0.29
N VAL A 59 -9.93 -2.29 -0.71
CA VAL A 59 -10.27 -1.79 -2.03
C VAL A 59 -11.79 -1.70 -2.17
N ASP A 60 -12.26 -0.53 -2.60
CA ASP A 60 -13.65 -0.24 -2.89
C ASP A 60 -13.84 -0.20 -4.42
N LEU A 61 -14.48 -1.22 -4.97
CA LEU A 61 -14.78 -1.33 -6.40
C LEU A 61 -15.74 -0.25 -6.90
N LYS A 62 -16.68 0.21 -6.06
CA LYS A 62 -17.68 1.22 -6.45
C LYS A 62 -17.04 2.59 -6.55
N ARG A 63 -16.19 2.91 -5.58
CA ARG A 63 -15.47 4.19 -5.51
C ARG A 63 -14.18 4.20 -6.32
N LYS A 64 -13.72 3.03 -6.76
CA LYS A 64 -12.42 2.82 -7.40
C LYS A 64 -11.28 3.38 -6.56
N THR A 65 -11.27 3.04 -5.27
CA THR A 65 -10.24 3.52 -4.34
C THR A 65 -9.67 2.40 -3.49
N ALA A 66 -8.39 2.51 -3.14
CA ALA A 66 -7.74 1.69 -2.13
C ALA A 66 -7.48 2.54 -0.89
N THR A 67 -8.03 2.12 0.25
CA THR A 67 -7.69 2.69 1.55
C THR A 67 -6.59 1.85 2.18
N ILE A 68 -5.42 2.44 2.42
CA ILE A 68 -4.24 1.72 2.93
C ILE A 68 -3.79 2.41 4.21
N ALA A 69 -3.51 1.61 5.24
CA ALA A 69 -2.84 2.05 6.45
C ALA A 69 -1.46 1.39 6.54
N TRP A 70 -0.43 2.16 6.89
CA TRP A 70 0.94 1.68 6.92
C TRP A 70 1.76 2.30 8.05
N LEU A 71 2.94 1.75 8.28
CA LEU A 71 3.97 2.26 9.17
C LEU A 71 4.92 3.18 8.38
N THR A 72 4.98 4.46 8.77
CA THR A 72 5.74 5.51 8.06
C THR A 72 7.26 5.34 8.14
N ASP A 73 7.74 4.51 9.07
CA ASP A 73 9.16 4.14 9.20
C ASP A 73 9.60 3.10 8.16
N ARG A 74 8.66 2.42 7.50
CA ARG A 74 8.93 1.33 6.53
C ARG A 74 8.49 1.64 5.11
N THR A 75 7.39 2.36 4.95
CA THR A 75 6.84 2.70 3.63
C THR A 75 6.16 4.07 3.63
N ASN A 76 5.81 4.55 2.45
CA ASN A 76 5.16 5.83 2.22
C ASN A 76 4.10 5.75 1.11
N LYS A 77 3.33 6.82 0.94
CA LYS A 77 2.24 6.86 -0.03
C LYS A 77 2.73 6.65 -1.46
N GLU A 78 3.85 7.25 -1.82
CA GLU A 78 4.46 7.22 -3.16
C GLU A 78 4.90 5.81 -3.55
N TYR A 79 5.50 5.08 -2.61
CA TYR A 79 5.87 3.68 -2.78
C TYR A 79 4.63 2.82 -2.97
N LEU A 80 3.57 3.04 -2.19
CA LEU A 80 2.31 2.30 -2.34
C LEU A 80 1.65 2.55 -3.70
N LYS A 81 1.63 3.79 -4.19
CA LYS A 81 1.16 4.08 -5.56
C LYS A 81 1.97 3.33 -6.61
N THR A 82 3.29 3.35 -6.47
CA THR A 82 4.21 2.66 -7.39
C THR A 82 4.02 1.14 -7.35
N ALA A 83 3.81 0.57 -6.15
CA ALA A 83 3.53 -0.85 -5.99
C ALA A 83 2.24 -1.25 -6.72
N ILE A 84 1.20 -0.41 -6.67
CA ILE A 84 -0.05 -0.64 -7.40
C ILE A 84 0.15 -0.49 -8.92
N ALA A 85 0.92 0.51 -9.37
CA ALA A 85 1.30 0.68 -10.77
C ALA A 85 2.02 -0.54 -11.34
N ASN A 86 2.94 -1.13 -10.56
CA ASN A 86 3.66 -2.35 -10.91
C ASN A 86 2.78 -3.60 -10.95
N LEU A 87 1.57 -3.55 -10.39
CA LEU A 87 0.55 -4.60 -10.57
C LEU A 87 -0.26 -4.39 -11.86
N GLY A 88 -0.02 -3.31 -12.60
CA GLY A 88 -0.74 -2.95 -13.81
C GLY A 88 -1.98 -2.08 -13.57
N PHE A 89 -2.12 -1.46 -12.40
CA PHE A 89 -3.23 -0.55 -12.10
C PHE A 89 -2.73 0.88 -11.88
N ALA A 90 -3.34 1.87 -12.53
CA ALA A 90 -2.99 3.26 -12.26
C ALA A 90 -3.40 3.66 -10.84
N ALA A 91 -2.61 4.50 -10.19
CA ALA A 91 -2.74 4.89 -8.80
C ALA A 91 -2.51 6.39 -8.60
N ASP A 92 -3.58 7.14 -8.33
CA ASP A 92 -3.62 8.61 -8.34
C ASP A 92 -3.00 9.18 -9.64
N ASP A 93 -1.79 9.72 -9.54
CA ASP A 93 -0.98 10.37 -10.58
C ASP A 93 0.03 9.43 -11.25
N ILE A 94 0.14 8.17 -10.81
CA ILE A 94 1.04 7.17 -11.38
C ILE A 94 0.28 6.28 -12.36
N GLU A 95 0.75 6.26 -13.61
CA GLU A 95 0.22 5.39 -14.66
C GLU A 95 0.61 3.92 -14.42
N ALA A 96 -0.21 3.00 -14.94
CA ALA A 96 0.06 1.57 -14.83
C ALA A 96 1.33 1.17 -15.58
N GLU A 97 2.10 0.24 -15.02
CA GLU A 97 3.25 -0.36 -15.69
C GLU A 97 2.76 -1.23 -16.86
N GLU A 98 3.32 -1.01 -18.04
CA GLU A 98 2.81 -1.55 -19.30
C GLU A 98 2.90 -3.08 -19.35
N PHE A 99 4.02 -3.66 -18.91
CA PHE A 99 4.21 -5.11 -18.92
C PHE A 99 3.28 -5.81 -17.93
N ALA A 100 3.07 -5.24 -16.74
CA ALA A 100 2.15 -5.73 -15.74
C ALA A 100 0.71 -5.65 -16.23
N TYR A 101 0.31 -4.53 -16.83
CA TYR A 101 -1.02 -4.35 -17.42
C TYR A 101 -1.32 -5.39 -18.50
N LYS A 102 -0.36 -5.69 -19.38
CA LYS A 102 -0.51 -6.73 -20.42
C LYS A 102 -0.72 -8.12 -19.85
N ARG A 103 -0.21 -8.40 -18.65
CA ARG A 103 -0.36 -9.70 -17.96
C ARG A 103 -1.62 -9.81 -17.11
N LEU A 104 -2.36 -8.71 -16.92
CA LEU A 104 -3.60 -8.74 -16.17
C LEU A 104 -4.64 -9.67 -16.82
N PRO A 105 -5.49 -10.32 -15.99
CA PRO A 105 -6.65 -11.06 -16.48
C PRO A 105 -7.57 -10.17 -17.33
N ALA A 106 -8.34 -10.77 -18.24
CA ALA A 106 -9.25 -10.03 -19.13
C ALA A 106 -10.23 -9.13 -18.36
N CYS A 107 -10.71 -9.57 -17.20
CA CYS A 107 -11.61 -8.83 -16.32
C CYS A 107 -10.98 -7.56 -15.71
N CYS A 108 -9.66 -7.53 -15.57
CA CYS A 108 -8.90 -6.44 -14.94
C CYS A 108 -8.34 -5.44 -15.93
N LYS A 109 -8.34 -5.78 -17.22
CA LYS A 109 -8.00 -4.85 -18.27
C LYS A 109 -9.16 -3.90 -18.51
N LYS A 110 -8.87 -2.64 -18.78
CA LYS A 110 -9.87 -1.74 -19.36
C LYS A 110 -10.36 -2.38 -20.66
N PRO A 111 -11.66 -2.33 -20.99
CA PRO A 111 -12.10 -2.53 -22.37
C PRO A 111 -11.24 -1.61 -23.23
N VAL A 112 -10.72 -2.13 -24.35
CA VAL A 112 -9.86 -1.36 -25.26
C VAL A 112 -10.66 -0.16 -25.76
N GLU A 113 -10.53 0.99 -25.10
CA GLU A 113 -10.85 2.26 -25.72
C GLU A 113 -9.88 2.40 -26.89
N ALA A 114 -10.44 2.58 -28.08
CA ALA A 114 -9.71 2.94 -29.29
C ALA A 114 -8.65 4.02 -28.96
N PRO A 115 -7.48 3.98 -29.61
CA PRO A 115 -6.39 4.91 -29.32
C PRO A 115 -6.93 6.33 -29.34
N LYS A 116 -6.81 7.05 -28.22
CA LYS A 116 -7.03 8.51 -28.22
C LYS A 116 -6.09 9.08 -29.28
N PRO A 117 -6.60 9.77 -30.32
CA PRO A 117 -5.74 10.35 -31.33
C PRO A 117 -4.74 11.28 -30.64
N ALA A 118 -3.46 11.11 -30.97
CA ALA A 118 -2.40 11.98 -30.49
C ALA A 118 -2.80 13.42 -30.80
N THR A 119 -3.06 14.21 -29.75
CA THR A 119 -3.26 15.65 -29.92
C THR A 119 -1.96 16.24 -30.46
N PRO A 120 -1.96 16.90 -31.62
CA PRO A 120 -0.77 17.56 -32.12
C PRO A 120 -0.36 18.66 -31.13
N LYS A 121 0.88 18.58 -30.65
CA LYS A 121 1.52 19.72 -29.99
C LYS A 121 1.67 20.81 -31.06
N GLY A 122 0.91 21.88 -30.90
CA GLY A 122 1.07 23.12 -31.67
C GLY A 122 2.35 23.85 -31.31
#